data_AF-A0A935V6Q1-F1
#
_entry.id   AF-A0A935V6Q1-F1
#
_cell.length_a   1.000
_cell.length_b   1.000
_cell.length_c   1.000
_cell.angle_alpha   90.00
_cell.angle_beta   90.00
_cell.angle_gamma   90.00
#
_symmetry.space_group_name_H-M   'P 1'
#
loop_
_entity.id
_entity.type
_entity.pdbx_description
1 polymer ?
#
loop_
_entity_poly.entity_id
_entity_poly.type
_entity_poly.pdbx_seq_one_letter_code
_entity_poly.pdbx_strand_id
1 'polypeptide(L)'
;MKKLALVLALTLTALAGSAFATDWSADNVGIYFDEAASTNCSSVAPFTPTPAYMVLTHLSTPDINAWEIALTYSNVLSLTFQPRGTNFIDVGINPGEHLVGLAEALVPVNGTVVIADMTLMVQNTNPASISCNGVFFHSLDAKVPAFQGTDEVIRELRPISPTGSPILTINGDCVVATETSSFGEVKSLFR
;
A
#
# COMPACT_ATOMS: atom_id res chain seq x y z
N MET A 1 -25.02 -9.24 -48.37
CA MET A 1 -24.86 -8.43 -47.14
C MET A 1 -24.94 -9.34 -45.89
N LYS A 2 -23.93 -10.20 -45.64
CA LYS A 2 -23.95 -11.17 -44.52
C LYS A 2 -22.60 -11.28 -43.77
N LYS A 3 -21.62 -10.40 -44.05
CA LYS A 3 -20.26 -10.48 -43.50
C LYS A 3 -19.95 -9.42 -42.43
N LEU A 4 -20.88 -8.53 -42.11
CA LEU A 4 -20.64 -7.43 -41.16
C LEU A 4 -20.95 -7.79 -39.70
N ALA A 5 -21.79 -8.80 -39.45
CA ALA A 5 -22.24 -9.13 -38.10
C ALA A 5 -21.21 -9.90 -37.25
N LEU A 6 -20.19 -10.51 -37.87
CA LEU A 6 -19.22 -11.35 -37.16
C LEU A 6 -18.05 -10.55 -36.54
N VAL A 7 -17.76 -9.35 -37.04
CA VAL A 7 -16.63 -8.53 -36.56
C VAL A 7 -16.98 -7.76 -35.28
N LEU A 8 -18.26 -7.47 -35.05
CA LEU A 8 -18.72 -6.77 -33.84
C LEU A 8 -18.84 -7.69 -32.62
N ALA A 9 -18.96 -9.01 -32.81
CA ALA A 9 -19.08 -9.97 -31.71
C ALA A 9 -17.71 -10.40 -31.11
N LEU A 10 -16.61 -10.22 -31.85
CA LEU A 10 -15.27 -10.63 -31.41
C LEU A 10 -14.48 -9.51 -30.70
N THR A 11 -14.99 -8.28 -30.74
CA THR A 11 -14.36 -7.11 -30.09
C THR A 11 -14.87 -6.87 -28.66
N LEU A 12 -15.99 -7.49 -28.25
CA LEU A 12 -16.53 -7.36 -26.89
C LEU A 12 -15.93 -8.34 -25.86
N THR A 13 -15.15 -9.35 -26.28
CA THR A 13 -14.62 -10.38 -25.37
C THR A 13 -13.20 -10.10 -24.85
N ALA A 14 -12.57 -9.00 -25.26
CA ALA A 14 -11.16 -8.71 -24.94
C ALA A 14 -10.94 -7.73 -23.77
N LEU A 15 -11.99 -7.25 -23.10
CA LEU A 15 -11.88 -6.27 -22.00
C LEU A 15 -12.48 -6.76 -20.67
N ALA A 16 -12.60 -8.08 -20.49
CA ALA A 16 -12.73 -8.64 -19.14
C ALA A 16 -11.34 -8.71 -18.50
N GLY A 17 -10.70 -7.55 -18.32
CA GLY A 17 -9.70 -7.42 -17.27
C GLY A 17 -10.43 -7.68 -15.97
N SER A 18 -10.15 -8.80 -15.34
CA SER A 18 -10.60 -9.10 -13.99
C SER A 18 -10.02 -8.04 -13.05
N ALA A 19 -10.72 -6.91 -12.92
CA ALA A 19 -10.62 -6.07 -11.76
C ALA A 19 -11.15 -6.92 -10.61
N PHE A 20 -10.23 -7.59 -9.91
CA PHE A 20 -10.52 -8.00 -8.54
C PHE A 20 -10.88 -6.70 -7.83
N ALA A 21 -12.17 -6.49 -7.59
CA ALA A 21 -12.64 -5.46 -6.69
C ALA A 21 -12.24 -5.92 -5.27
N THR A 22 -10.95 -5.87 -4.95
CA THR A 22 -10.52 -5.54 -3.61
C THR A 22 -11.21 -4.23 -3.29
N ASP A 23 -12.15 -4.29 -2.36
CA ASP A 23 -12.89 -3.17 -1.82
C ASP A 23 -11.88 -2.22 -1.16
N TRP A 24 -11.25 -1.36 -1.98
CA TRP A 24 -10.28 -0.33 -1.61
C TRP A 24 -10.93 0.81 -0.82
N SER A 25 -12.19 0.66 -0.41
CA SER A 25 -13.01 1.73 0.16
C SER A 25 -12.73 2.00 1.63
N ALA A 26 -12.01 1.13 2.34
CA ALA A 26 -11.73 1.29 3.76
C ALA A 26 -10.38 0.67 4.19
N ASP A 27 -9.73 1.34 5.14
CA ASP A 27 -8.62 0.84 5.95
C ASP A 27 -7.42 0.34 5.14
N ASN A 28 -6.95 1.15 4.19
CA ASN A 28 -5.85 0.77 3.31
C ASN A 28 -4.48 1.07 3.93
N VAL A 29 -3.46 0.28 3.57
CA VAL A 29 -2.04 0.52 3.89
C VAL A 29 -1.17 0.57 2.62
N GLY A 30 -0.29 1.57 2.55
CA GLY A 30 0.68 1.73 1.47
C GLY A 30 1.97 2.42 1.93
N ILE A 31 2.97 2.42 1.05
CA ILE A 31 4.21 3.20 1.24
C ILE A 31 4.30 4.22 0.10
N TYR A 32 4.65 5.45 0.44
CA TYR A 32 4.63 6.59 -0.45
C TYR A 32 5.88 7.45 -0.30
N PHE A 33 6.24 8.22 -1.33
CA PHE A 33 7.33 9.20 -1.27
C PHE A 33 6.90 10.55 -0.70
N ASP A 34 5.63 10.68 -0.32
CA ASP A 34 5.02 11.86 0.27
C ASP A 34 3.99 11.47 1.35
N GLU A 35 3.81 12.34 2.34
CA GLU A 35 2.86 12.10 3.44
C GLU A 35 1.39 12.19 3.01
N ALA A 36 1.11 12.78 1.84
CA ALA A 36 -0.25 12.89 1.31
C ALA A 36 -0.72 11.62 0.59
N ALA A 37 0.09 10.55 0.60
CA ALA A 37 -0.20 9.28 -0.06
C ALA A 37 -0.50 9.40 -1.55
N SER A 38 0.19 10.31 -2.26
CA SER A 38 -0.06 10.57 -3.68
C SER A 38 0.87 9.79 -4.62
N THR A 39 2.08 9.44 -4.16
CA THR A 39 3.13 8.87 -5.01
C THR A 39 3.71 7.60 -4.40
N ASN A 40 3.24 6.43 -4.85
CA ASN A 40 3.76 5.10 -4.46
C ASN A 40 4.72 4.49 -5.49
N CYS A 41 5.14 5.28 -6.47
CA CYS A 41 6.14 4.89 -7.46
C CYS A 41 7.01 6.07 -7.85
N SER A 42 8.32 5.84 -7.97
CA SER A 42 9.26 6.90 -8.38
C SER A 42 10.55 6.32 -8.93
N SER A 43 11.28 7.14 -9.68
CA SER A 43 12.66 6.84 -10.07
C SER A 43 13.61 7.35 -9.00
N VAL A 44 14.44 6.46 -8.45
CA VAL A 44 15.40 6.78 -7.39
C VAL A 44 16.81 6.47 -7.87
N ALA A 45 17.71 7.42 -7.69
CA ALA A 45 19.11 7.26 -8.06
C ALA A 45 19.80 6.21 -7.14
N PRO A 46 20.70 5.37 -7.70
CA PRO A 46 21.48 4.43 -6.90
C PRO A 46 22.21 5.11 -5.75
N PHE A 47 22.29 4.42 -4.60
CA PHE A 47 23.00 4.86 -3.39
C PHE A 47 22.55 6.22 -2.83
N THR A 48 21.32 6.64 -3.15
CA THR A 48 20.74 7.88 -2.62
C THR A 48 19.68 7.54 -1.56
N PRO A 49 19.93 7.88 -0.27
CA PRO A 49 18.91 7.79 0.76
C PRO A 49 17.69 8.63 0.38
N THR A 50 16.53 8.00 0.29
CA THR A 50 15.29 8.63 -0.18
C THR A 50 14.23 8.46 0.91
N PRO A 51 13.60 9.54 1.39
CA PRO A 51 12.52 9.44 2.37
C PRO A 51 11.30 8.75 1.76
N ALA A 52 10.63 7.95 2.57
CA ALA A 52 9.35 7.33 2.27
C ALA A 52 8.52 7.25 3.55
N TYR A 53 7.21 7.06 3.40
CA TYR A 53 6.24 7.13 4.48
C TYR A 53 5.30 5.95 4.36
N MET A 54 5.10 5.21 5.46
CA MET A 54 4.02 4.24 5.54
C MET A 54 2.75 4.96 5.97
N VAL A 55 1.73 4.90 5.12
CA VAL A 55 0.50 5.70 5.28
C VAL A 55 -0.71 4.79 5.25
N LEU A 56 -1.60 5.00 6.20
CA LEU A 56 -2.93 4.42 6.21
C LEU A 56 -3.93 5.40 5.64
N THR A 57 -4.83 4.93 4.78
CA THR A 57 -5.79 5.78 4.04
C THR A 57 -7.19 5.19 4.10
N HIS A 58 -8.20 6.03 3.95
CA HIS A 58 -9.62 5.66 4.08
C HIS A 58 -9.94 4.96 5.41
N LEU A 59 -9.32 5.42 6.50
CA LEU A 59 -9.56 4.83 7.82
C LEU A 59 -11.01 5.01 8.26
N SER A 60 -11.60 3.92 8.72
CA SER A 60 -12.97 3.84 9.26
C SER A 60 -13.03 4.21 10.74
N THR A 61 -11.89 4.26 11.42
CA THR A 61 -11.77 4.60 12.85
C THR A 61 -11.27 6.04 13.06
N PRO A 62 -11.61 6.66 14.21
CA PRO A 62 -11.13 8.00 14.54
C PRO A 62 -9.67 8.04 15.03
N ASP A 63 -9.09 6.88 15.36
CA ASP A 63 -7.75 6.76 15.91
C ASP A 63 -7.15 5.36 15.70
N ILE A 64 -5.85 5.27 15.97
CA ILE A 64 -5.05 4.05 15.93
C ILE A 64 -4.13 4.01 17.14
N ASN A 65 -4.20 2.94 17.93
CA ASN A 65 -3.33 2.71 19.09
C ASN A 65 -2.36 1.53 18.91
N ALA A 66 -2.57 0.66 17.92
CA ALA A 66 -1.62 -0.38 17.56
C ALA A 66 -1.76 -0.81 16.09
N TRP A 67 -0.72 -1.39 15.52
CA TRP A 67 -0.74 -1.97 14.19
C TRP A 67 0.31 -3.07 14.02
N GLU A 68 0.03 -4.01 13.12
CA GLU A 68 0.92 -5.11 12.77
C GLU A 68 1.04 -5.26 11.25
N ILE A 69 2.27 -5.43 10.76
CA ILE A 69 2.57 -5.62 9.34
C ILE A 69 3.92 -6.29 9.14
N ALA A 70 4.01 -7.16 8.14
CA ALA A 70 5.26 -7.71 7.65
C ALA A 70 5.62 -7.08 6.30
N LEU A 71 6.82 -6.57 6.16
CA LEU A 71 7.36 -5.98 4.93
C LEU A 71 8.38 -6.91 4.27
N THR A 72 8.24 -7.11 2.97
CA THR A 72 9.21 -7.84 2.15
C THR A 72 9.84 -6.89 1.14
N TYR A 73 11.18 -6.86 1.12
CA TYR A 73 11.97 -5.96 0.30
C TYR A 73 12.61 -6.72 -0.87
N SER A 74 12.50 -6.19 -2.08
CA SER A 74 13.14 -6.72 -3.29
C SER A 74 13.96 -5.63 -3.96
N ASN A 75 15.28 -5.83 -4.07
CA ASN A 75 16.24 -4.87 -4.65
C ASN A 75 16.27 -3.46 -4.01
N VAL A 76 15.72 -3.31 -2.81
CA VAL A 76 15.71 -2.07 -2.01
C VAL A 76 16.16 -2.38 -0.59
N LEU A 77 16.87 -1.44 0.02
CA LEU A 77 17.30 -1.48 1.40
C LEU A 77 16.49 -0.46 2.21
N SER A 78 15.94 -0.88 3.34
CA SER A 78 15.45 0.03 4.38
C SER A 78 16.64 0.42 5.26
N LEU A 79 17.04 1.68 5.22
CA LEU A 79 18.10 2.24 6.06
C LEU A 79 17.56 2.58 7.45
N THR A 80 16.34 3.09 7.50
CA THR A 80 15.63 3.43 8.74
C THR A 80 14.17 3.06 8.62
N PHE A 81 13.60 2.60 9.73
CA PHE A 81 12.17 2.42 9.91
C PHE A 81 11.81 2.94 11.30
N GLN A 82 10.99 3.98 11.36
CA GLN A 82 10.68 4.71 12.58
C GLN A 82 9.17 4.88 12.70
N PRO A 83 8.50 4.06 13.54
CA PRO A 83 7.09 4.28 13.85
C PRO A 83 6.83 5.72 14.34
N ARG A 84 5.73 6.29 13.88
CA ARG A 84 5.24 7.60 14.33
C ARG A 84 4.41 7.42 15.61
N GLY A 85 4.51 8.42 16.48
CA GLY A 85 3.91 8.42 17.81
C GLY A 85 4.96 8.68 18.88
N THR A 86 4.53 9.31 19.97
CA THR A 86 5.32 9.47 21.20
C THR A 86 5.23 8.15 21.97
N ASN A 87 6.39 7.60 22.35
CA ASN A 87 6.49 6.37 23.16
C ASN A 87 5.75 5.16 22.55
N PHE A 88 6.27 4.65 21.43
CA PHE A 88 5.85 3.37 20.88
C PHE A 88 6.74 2.23 21.36
N ILE A 89 6.23 1.01 21.25
CA ILE A 89 6.99 -0.23 21.39
C ILE A 89 6.77 -1.05 20.12
N ASP A 90 7.85 -1.42 19.45
CA ASP A 90 7.83 -2.39 18.36
C ASP A 90 8.38 -3.73 18.86
N VAL A 91 7.55 -4.77 18.83
CA VAL A 91 7.90 -6.13 19.29
C VAL A 91 8.03 -7.13 18.14
N GLY A 92 8.20 -6.65 16.90
CA GLY A 92 8.53 -7.49 15.74
C GLY A 92 9.76 -8.37 15.98
N ILE A 93 9.62 -9.68 15.77
CA ILE A 93 10.70 -10.65 16.03
C ILE A 93 11.37 -11.09 14.73
N ASN A 94 10.60 -11.27 13.65
CA ASN A 94 11.16 -11.68 12.37
C ASN A 94 11.58 -10.47 11.52
N PRO A 95 12.55 -10.63 10.61
CA PRO A 95 12.97 -9.54 9.73
C PRO A 95 11.80 -8.97 8.92
N GLY A 96 11.62 -7.64 9.00
CA GLY A 96 10.56 -6.92 8.31
C GLY A 96 9.20 -6.95 9.00
N GLU A 97 9.04 -7.68 10.10
CA GLU A 97 7.83 -7.60 10.94
C GLU A 97 7.90 -6.40 11.87
N HIS A 98 6.76 -5.74 11.98
CA HIS A 98 6.51 -4.64 12.89
C HIS A 98 5.21 -4.93 13.62
N LEU A 99 5.28 -5.03 14.94
CA LEU A 99 4.12 -5.18 15.82
C LEU A 99 4.19 -4.02 16.80
N VAL A 100 3.53 -2.93 16.44
CA VAL A 100 3.70 -1.64 17.08
C VAL A 100 2.52 -1.32 17.97
N GLY A 101 2.77 -1.15 19.26
CA GLY A 101 1.84 -0.54 20.21
C GLY A 101 2.22 0.91 20.49
N LEU A 102 1.23 1.78 20.58
CA LEU A 102 1.38 3.21 20.81
C LEU A 102 0.83 3.59 22.18
N ALA A 103 1.58 4.36 22.96
CA ALA A 103 1.07 4.93 24.20
C ALA A 103 0.04 6.04 23.96
N GLU A 104 0.25 6.82 22.89
CA GLU A 104 -0.66 7.87 22.42
C GLU A 104 -1.20 7.49 21.04
N ALA A 105 -2.52 7.50 20.90
CA ALA A 105 -3.15 7.11 19.65
C ALA A 105 -2.87 8.14 18.54
N LEU A 106 -2.60 7.65 17.32
CA LEU A 106 -2.50 8.49 16.14
C LEU A 106 -3.90 8.83 15.64
N VAL A 107 -4.13 10.11 15.35
CA VAL A 107 -5.43 10.62 14.89
C VAL A 107 -5.35 10.90 13.38
N PRO A 108 -6.13 10.20 12.54
CA PRO A 108 -6.18 10.47 11.12
C PRO A 108 -6.77 11.83 10.80
N VAL A 109 -6.21 12.49 9.78
CA VAL A 109 -6.74 13.73 9.21
C VAL A 109 -7.37 13.37 7.87
N ASN A 110 -8.69 13.57 7.75
CA ASN A 110 -9.48 13.16 6.57
C ASN A 110 -9.34 11.66 6.23
N GLY A 111 -9.27 10.79 7.24
CA GLY A 111 -9.13 9.35 7.05
C GLY A 111 -7.72 8.90 6.65
N THR A 112 -6.73 9.79 6.69
CA THR A 112 -5.33 9.50 6.35
C THR A 112 -4.41 9.75 7.55
N VAL A 113 -3.46 8.85 7.79
CA VAL A 113 -2.45 9.00 8.84
C VAL A 113 -1.15 8.33 8.46
N VAL A 114 -0.03 8.99 8.76
CA VAL A 114 1.31 8.40 8.59
C VAL A 114 1.66 7.63 9.86
N ILE A 115 1.97 6.34 9.72
CA ILE A 115 2.27 5.45 10.85
C ILE A 115 3.75 5.15 11.02
N ALA A 116 4.57 5.36 9.99
CA ALA A 116 6.03 5.24 10.09
C ALA A 116 6.75 6.09 9.05
N ASP A 117 7.91 6.61 9.45
CA ASP A 117 8.90 7.24 8.58
C ASP A 117 9.95 6.20 8.16
N MET A 118 10.29 6.19 6.87
CA MET A 118 11.24 5.25 6.28
C MET A 118 12.31 6.02 5.51
N THR A 119 13.52 5.48 5.49
CA THR A 119 14.55 5.90 4.53
C THR A 119 14.94 4.71 3.69
N LEU A 120 14.74 4.81 2.38
CA LEU A 120 14.99 3.74 1.42
C LEU A 120 16.22 4.03 0.58
N MET A 121 16.89 2.99 0.10
CA MET A 121 18.01 3.10 -0.83
C MET A 121 18.05 1.91 -1.79
N VAL A 122 18.33 2.18 -3.06
CA VAL A 122 18.53 1.15 -4.09
C VAL A 122 19.99 1.10 -4.52
N GLN A 123 20.48 -0.09 -4.90
CA GLN A 123 21.89 -0.28 -5.30
C GLN A 123 22.13 0.01 -6.79
N ASN A 124 21.09 -0.05 -7.62
CA ASN A 124 21.15 0.15 -9.06
C ASN A 124 19.78 0.64 -9.59
N THR A 125 19.66 0.76 -10.92
CA THR A 125 18.44 1.20 -11.60
C THR A 125 17.49 0.06 -11.96
N ASN A 126 17.72 -1.17 -11.48
CA ASN A 126 16.78 -2.26 -11.70
C ASN A 126 15.49 -2.00 -10.90
N PRO A 127 14.35 -2.55 -11.34
CA PRO A 127 13.11 -2.49 -10.58
C PRO A 127 13.30 -3.04 -9.17
N ALA A 128 12.87 -2.25 -8.21
CA ALA A 128 12.85 -2.59 -6.79
C ALA A 128 11.45 -2.37 -6.24
N SER A 129 11.10 -3.10 -5.18
CA SER A 129 9.74 -3.11 -4.69
C SER A 129 9.65 -3.47 -3.22
N ILE A 130 8.60 -2.99 -2.57
CA ILE A 130 8.21 -3.40 -1.22
C ILE A 130 6.79 -3.94 -1.28
N SER A 131 6.59 -5.15 -0.75
CA SER A 131 5.26 -5.72 -0.53
C SER A 131 4.99 -5.86 0.96
N CYS A 132 3.72 -6.04 1.32
CA CYS A 132 3.33 -6.30 2.70
C CYS A 132 2.39 -7.50 2.84
N ASN A 133 2.38 -8.05 4.05
CA ASN A 133 1.55 -9.18 4.47
C ASN A 133 1.31 -9.13 5.99
N GLY A 134 0.50 -10.04 6.52
CA GLY A 134 0.38 -10.23 7.97
C GLY A 134 1.67 -10.76 8.60
N VAL A 135 1.81 -10.51 9.90
CA VAL A 135 2.93 -11.01 10.71
C VAL A 135 2.77 -12.48 11.08
N PHE A 136 3.83 -13.13 11.54
CA PHE A 136 3.83 -14.53 11.94
C PHE A 136 2.85 -14.77 13.09
N PHE A 137 2.97 -13.98 14.18
CA PHE A 137 2.03 -13.95 15.29
C PHE A 137 0.95 -12.89 15.03
N HIS A 138 0.05 -13.20 14.10
CA HIS A 138 -1.03 -12.31 13.67
C HIS A 138 -2.18 -12.29 14.68
N SER A 139 -2.80 -11.13 14.79
CA SER A 139 -4.00 -10.90 15.59
C SER A 139 -5.28 -11.37 14.90
N LEU A 140 -5.27 -11.46 13.55
CA LEU A 140 -6.41 -11.88 12.72
C LEU A 140 -6.15 -13.19 11.99
N ASP A 141 -7.13 -14.12 12.01
CA ASP A 141 -7.04 -15.44 11.37
C ASP A 141 -6.65 -15.41 9.88
N ALA A 142 -6.99 -14.32 9.18
CA ALA A 142 -6.73 -14.14 7.75
C ALA A 142 -5.24 -13.92 7.40
N LYS A 143 -4.35 -13.77 8.39
CA LYS A 143 -2.90 -13.50 8.20
C LYS A 143 -2.63 -12.28 7.32
N VAL A 144 -3.40 -11.23 7.55
CA VAL A 144 -3.30 -9.94 6.86
C VAL A 144 -2.72 -8.91 7.83
N PRO A 145 -2.18 -7.79 7.34
CA PRO A 145 -1.87 -6.66 8.20
C PRO A 145 -3.12 -6.25 9.00
N ALA A 146 -2.93 -5.73 10.20
CA ALA A 146 -4.03 -5.34 11.06
C ALA A 146 -3.70 -4.10 11.86
N PHE A 147 -4.74 -3.46 12.38
CA PHE A 147 -4.62 -2.34 13.30
C PHE A 147 -5.69 -2.40 14.38
N GLN A 148 -5.45 -1.69 15.47
CA GLN A 148 -6.36 -1.55 16.59
C GLN A 148 -6.58 -0.05 16.83
N GLY A 149 -7.83 0.31 17.15
CA GLY A 149 -8.19 1.64 17.64
C GLY A 149 -8.31 1.65 19.17
N THR A 150 -8.61 2.82 19.74
CA THR A 150 -8.88 2.97 21.18
C THR A 150 -10.13 2.22 21.65
N ASP A 151 -10.97 1.78 20.71
CA ASP A 151 -12.11 0.89 20.97
C ASP A 151 -11.71 -0.58 21.19
N GLU A 152 -10.41 -0.87 21.16
CA GLU A 152 -9.80 -2.18 21.35
C GLU A 152 -10.20 -3.23 20.29
N VAL A 153 -10.90 -2.84 19.23
CA VAL A 153 -11.30 -3.75 18.16
C VAL A 153 -10.19 -3.82 17.11
N ILE A 154 -9.78 -5.04 16.80
CA ILE A 154 -8.76 -5.31 15.78
C ILE A 154 -9.43 -5.39 14.41
N ARG A 155 -8.88 -4.66 13.44
CA ARG A 155 -9.40 -4.52 12.08
C ARG A 155 -8.33 -4.86 11.06
N GLU A 156 -8.76 -5.38 9.93
CA GLU A 156 -7.90 -5.67 8.79
C GLU A 156 -7.37 -4.37 8.18
N LEU A 157 -6.07 -4.33 7.90
CA LEU A 157 -5.45 -3.34 7.03
C LEU A 157 -5.28 -3.95 5.64
N ARG A 158 -5.90 -3.32 4.64
CA ARG A 158 -5.88 -3.80 3.26
C ARG A 158 -4.73 -3.16 2.49
N PRO A 159 -3.77 -3.94 1.97
CA PRO A 159 -2.72 -3.35 1.16
C PRO A 159 -3.31 -2.67 -0.09
N ILE A 160 -2.73 -1.56 -0.55
CA ILE A 160 -3.18 -0.84 -1.77
C ILE A 160 -3.05 -1.65 -3.08
N SER A 161 -2.41 -2.81 -3.00
CA SER A 161 -2.32 -3.84 -4.04
C SER A 161 -2.78 -5.18 -3.45
N PRO A 162 -3.12 -6.20 -4.25
CA PRO A 162 -3.42 -7.53 -3.68
C PRO A 162 -2.32 -8.01 -2.72
N THR A 163 -2.68 -8.65 -1.62
CA THR A 163 -1.72 -9.09 -0.58
C THR A 163 -0.54 -9.84 -1.18
N GLY A 164 0.69 -9.49 -0.75
CA GLY A 164 1.93 -10.03 -1.31
C GLY A 164 2.39 -9.37 -2.63
N SER A 165 1.54 -8.61 -3.30
CA SER A 165 1.95 -7.74 -4.42
C SER A 165 2.64 -6.48 -3.90
N PRO A 166 3.42 -5.78 -4.74
CA PRO A 166 4.09 -4.57 -4.29
C PRO A 166 3.14 -3.42 -3.98
N ILE A 167 3.30 -2.84 -2.79
CA ILE A 167 2.68 -1.59 -2.36
C ILE A 167 3.54 -0.36 -2.65
N LEU A 168 4.80 -0.58 -3.06
CA LEU A 168 5.73 0.45 -3.54
C LEU A 168 6.57 -0.11 -4.68
N THR A 169 6.76 0.67 -5.75
CA THR A 169 7.70 0.37 -6.83
C THR A 169 8.73 1.48 -7.00
N ILE A 170 10.00 1.11 -7.14
CA ILE A 170 11.11 2.02 -7.47
C ILE A 170 11.71 1.58 -8.80
N ASN A 171 11.97 2.53 -9.70
CA ASN A 171 12.60 2.27 -11.00
C ASN A 171 11.84 1.20 -11.84
N GLY A 172 10.52 1.18 -11.76
CA GLY A 172 9.65 0.25 -12.49
C GLY A 172 8.25 0.80 -12.67
N ASP A 173 7.36 -0.01 -13.25
CA ASP A 173 5.98 0.40 -13.51
C ASP A 173 5.18 0.54 -12.20
N CYS A 174 4.36 1.59 -12.13
CA CYS A 174 3.51 1.84 -10.97
C CYS A 174 2.44 0.75 -10.85
N VAL A 175 2.34 0.10 -9.69
CA VAL A 175 1.35 -0.98 -9.44
C VAL A 175 -0.08 -0.45 -9.43
N VAL A 176 -0.27 0.81 -9.01
CA VAL A 176 -1.56 1.50 -9.08
C VAL A 176 -1.39 2.64 -10.07
N ALA A 177 -1.98 2.50 -11.26
CA ALA A 177 -2.05 3.59 -12.21
C ALA A 177 -2.84 4.73 -11.55
N THR A 178 -2.19 5.88 -11.33
CA THR A 178 -2.83 7.15 -10.96
C THR A 178 -4.15 7.28 -11.73
N GLU A 179 -5.27 7.60 -11.08
CA GLU A 179 -6.61 7.61 -11.73
C GLU A 179 -6.62 8.35 -13.08
N THR A 180 -5.76 9.35 -13.24
CA THR A 180 -5.52 10.12 -14.46
C THR A 180 -5.23 9.23 -15.68
N SER A 181 -4.46 8.15 -15.53
CA SER A 181 -4.07 7.26 -16.64
C SER A 181 -4.98 6.05 -16.81
N SER A 182 -5.69 5.60 -15.78
CA SER A 182 -6.52 4.38 -15.83
C SER A 182 -8.01 4.65 -16.06
N PHE A 183 -8.58 5.68 -15.44
CA PHE A 183 -9.99 6.04 -15.58
C PHE A 183 -10.22 7.34 -16.34
N GLY A 184 -9.24 8.24 -16.38
CA GLY A 184 -9.31 9.49 -17.15
C GLY A 184 -9.50 9.24 -18.65
N GLU A 185 -8.72 8.32 -19.22
CA GLU A 185 -8.82 7.95 -20.63
C GLU A 185 -10.13 7.23 -20.95
N VAL A 186 -10.59 6.31 -20.08
CA VAL A 186 -11.87 5.61 -20.24
C VAL A 186 -13.04 6.58 -20.18
N LYS A 187 -13.04 7.53 -19.25
CA LYS A 187 -14.08 8.58 -19.15
C LYS A 187 -14.10 9.49 -20.38
N SER A 188 -12.97 9.67 -21.07
CA SER A 188 -12.89 10.48 -22.29
C SER A 188 -13.56 9.82 -23.51
N LEU A 189 -13.67 8.48 -23.53
CA LEU A 189 -14.33 7.73 -24.61
C LEU A 189 -15.86 7.77 -24.55
N PHE A 190 -16.43 8.20 -23.42
CA PHE A 190 -17.88 8.35 -23.21
C PHE A 190 -18.34 9.81 -23.17
N ARG A 191 -17.53 10.75 -23.69
CA ARG A 191 -17.91 12.15 -23.90
C ARG A 191 -18.18 12.44 -25.37
#